data_AF-A0AAI8SSV8-F1
#
_entry.id   AF-A0AAI8SSV8-F1
#
_cell.length_a   1.000
_cell.length_b   1.000
_cell.length_c   1.000
_cell.angle_alpha   90.00
_cell.angle_beta   90.00
_cell.angle_gamma   90.00
#
_symmetry.space_group_name_H-M   'P 1'
#
loop_
_entity.id
_entity.type
_entity.pdbx_description
1 polymer ?
#
loop_
_entity_poly.entity_id
_entity_poly.type
_entity_poly.pdbx_seq_one_letter_code
_entity_poly.pdbx_strand_id
1 'polypeptide(L)'
;MRVRYFNQPWWLRWLLNSAFIGSAFAVVWVVQVTHPWERVDPMVLTIALAGYGLTAGALSTWGQQPARRAYAEAYRGLTPAQRADAARALRGGALPADHQVLVGALRAGAIAEQYYQRAARGRTMQVVSTAGIAIFAVVDLFLRDWRHGILLLVLAAFIGASTVRREYRRAQLTTRLVELRSAAEVSGDIDAEDLTPPPRPRQRNVWLLALMVVAVGVGGVGFAALSSQPRRDCRTAAAALQLVHARSDLLDLKTIVVGGPDLAAYRKWADQLSRLAGQVSAADIAPHLRAIADRARDGISLVAQARSAPPPRPVMDLQLAYGQDMLSIMDEENALTAACHTR
;
A
#
# COMPACT_ATOMS: atom_id res chain seq x y z
N MET A 1 -1.22 18.16 -23.00
CA MET A 1 -1.38 16.70 -23.24
C MET A 1 -0.09 16.13 -23.80
N ARG A 2 0.42 15.00 -23.29
CA ARG A 2 1.53 14.29 -23.93
C ARG A 2 0.96 13.46 -25.08
N VAL A 3 0.91 14.04 -26.27
CA VAL A 3 0.40 13.40 -27.51
C VAL A 3 1.03 12.02 -27.74
N ARG A 4 2.31 11.87 -27.42
CA ARG A 4 3.03 10.58 -27.48
C ARG A 4 2.37 9.47 -26.66
N TYR A 5 1.82 9.78 -25.48
CA TYR A 5 1.12 8.79 -24.64
C TYR A 5 -0.26 8.42 -25.22
N PHE A 6 -0.88 9.32 -25.97
CA PHE A 6 -2.18 9.07 -26.62
C PHE A 6 -2.08 8.26 -27.93
N ASN A 7 -0.88 8.10 -28.48
CA ASN A 7 -0.66 7.28 -29.67
C ASN A 7 -0.13 5.87 -29.35
N GLN A 8 0.23 5.58 -28.10
CA GLN A 8 0.69 4.24 -27.70
C GLN A 8 -0.46 3.21 -27.74
N PRO A 9 -0.14 1.94 -28.05
CA PRO A 9 -1.10 0.85 -28.02
C PRO A 9 -1.70 0.69 -26.63
N TRP A 10 -2.88 0.07 -26.57
CA TRP A 10 -3.64 -0.02 -25.33
C TRP A 10 -2.90 -0.82 -24.24
N TRP A 11 -2.23 -1.91 -24.62
CA TRP A 11 -1.49 -2.78 -23.71
C TRP A 11 -0.32 -2.05 -23.02
N LEU A 12 0.43 -1.23 -23.75
CA LEU A 12 1.58 -0.51 -23.19
C LEU A 12 1.15 0.52 -22.14
N ARG A 13 0.02 1.19 -22.36
CA ARG A 13 -0.52 2.16 -21.39
C ARG A 13 -1.09 1.49 -20.16
N TRP A 14 -1.71 0.33 -20.36
CA TRP A 14 -2.16 -0.50 -19.26
C TRP A 14 -0.98 -0.89 -18.38
N LEU A 15 0.09 -1.44 -18.96
CA LEU A 15 1.31 -1.77 -18.22
C LEU A 15 1.94 -0.56 -17.53
N LEU A 16 2.05 0.58 -18.20
CA LEU A 16 2.60 1.80 -17.59
C LEU A 16 1.76 2.31 -16.41
N ASN A 17 0.43 2.31 -16.54
CA ASN A 17 -0.45 2.71 -15.44
C ASN A 17 -0.43 1.70 -14.30
N SER A 18 -0.41 0.40 -14.63
CA SER A 18 -0.33 -0.67 -13.63
C SER A 18 0.97 -0.62 -12.85
N ALA A 19 2.10 -0.44 -13.53
CA ALA A 19 3.40 -0.27 -12.90
C ALA A 19 3.43 0.96 -12.00
N PHE A 20 2.92 2.10 -12.48
CA PHE A 20 2.84 3.33 -11.68
C PHE A 20 1.98 3.14 -10.42
N ILE A 21 0.76 2.62 -10.57
CA ILE A 21 -0.16 2.40 -9.43
C ILE A 21 0.42 1.38 -8.45
N GLY A 22 0.93 0.25 -8.95
CA GLY A 22 1.57 -0.78 -8.13
C GLY A 22 2.78 -0.26 -7.37
N SER A 23 3.65 0.53 -8.02
CA SER A 23 4.82 1.14 -7.37
C SER A 23 4.43 2.15 -6.29
N ALA A 24 3.42 2.99 -6.56
CA ALA A 24 2.94 3.96 -5.59
C ALA A 24 2.39 3.24 -4.35
N PHE A 25 1.63 2.17 -4.56
CA PHE A 25 1.07 1.37 -3.47
C PHE A 25 2.14 0.60 -2.69
N ALA A 26 3.18 0.09 -3.37
CA ALA A 26 4.32 -0.54 -2.72
C ALA A 26 5.08 0.45 -1.82
N VAL A 27 5.27 1.70 -2.26
CA VAL A 27 5.86 2.76 -1.42
C VAL A 27 4.98 3.02 -0.20
N VAL A 28 3.66 3.10 -0.37
CA VAL A 28 2.73 3.27 0.76
C VAL A 28 2.87 2.13 1.77
N TRP A 29 2.94 0.89 1.28
CA TRP A 29 3.12 -0.29 2.12
C TRP A 29 4.41 -0.23 2.95
N VAL A 30 5.54 0.05 2.30
CA VAL A 30 6.86 0.11 2.97
C VAL A 30 6.93 1.23 4.00
N VAL A 31 6.25 2.36 3.74
CA VAL A 31 6.25 3.51 4.67
C VAL A 31 5.32 3.26 5.86
N GLN A 32 4.15 2.65 5.65
CA GLN A 32 3.15 2.50 6.72
C GLN A 32 3.31 1.25 7.56
N VAL A 33 3.80 0.14 6.99
CA VAL A 33 3.87 -1.13 7.72
C VAL A 33 5.21 -1.24 8.43
N THR A 34 5.21 -1.29 9.77
CA THR A 34 6.41 -1.59 10.53
C THR A 34 6.78 -3.07 10.34
N HIS A 35 8.00 -3.33 9.87
CA HIS A 35 8.50 -4.66 9.49
C HIS A 35 7.69 -5.31 8.34
N PRO A 36 7.65 -4.68 7.15
CA PRO A 36 6.74 -5.07 6.06
C PRO A 36 6.98 -6.50 5.56
N TRP A 37 8.22 -6.97 5.64
CA TRP A 37 8.64 -8.29 5.19
C TRP A 37 8.45 -9.40 6.23
N GLU A 38 8.27 -9.03 7.51
CA GLU A 38 8.05 -9.99 8.59
C GLU A 38 6.56 -10.24 8.85
N ARG A 39 5.70 -9.30 8.48
CA ARG A 39 4.23 -9.45 8.64
C ARG A 39 3.62 -10.31 7.53
N VAL A 40 4.11 -10.18 6.31
CA VAL A 40 3.52 -10.84 5.12
C VAL A 40 4.62 -11.53 4.34
N ASP A 41 4.32 -12.74 3.85
CA ASP A 41 5.21 -13.46 2.95
C ASP A 41 5.48 -12.62 1.68
N PRO A 42 6.75 -12.39 1.29
CA PRO A 42 7.09 -11.59 0.12
C PRO A 42 6.40 -12.05 -1.17
N MET A 43 6.14 -13.35 -1.32
CA MET A 43 5.42 -13.89 -2.47
C MET A 43 3.94 -13.48 -2.46
N VAL A 44 3.29 -13.54 -1.29
CA VAL A 44 1.89 -13.09 -1.14
C VAL A 44 1.79 -11.58 -1.39
N LEU A 45 2.72 -10.80 -0.86
CA LEU A 45 2.75 -9.35 -1.04
C LEU A 45 2.96 -8.97 -2.52
N THR A 46 3.89 -9.61 -3.21
CA THR A 46 4.15 -9.35 -4.63
C THR A 46 2.96 -9.72 -5.51
N ILE A 47 2.31 -10.86 -5.26
CA ILE A 47 1.08 -11.26 -5.97
C ILE A 47 -0.05 -10.24 -5.72
N ALA A 48 -0.23 -9.80 -4.48
CA ALA A 48 -1.26 -8.82 -4.13
C ALA A 48 -1.01 -7.46 -4.81
N LEU A 49 0.23 -6.96 -4.78
CA LEU A 49 0.62 -5.70 -5.43
C LEU A 49 0.48 -5.79 -6.95
N ALA A 50 0.90 -6.91 -7.56
CA ALA A 50 0.74 -7.14 -8.99
C ALA A 50 -0.73 -7.19 -9.38
N GLY A 51 -1.56 -7.97 -8.67
CA GLY A 51 -2.99 -8.07 -8.91
C GLY A 51 -3.70 -6.72 -8.78
N TYR A 52 -3.39 -5.96 -7.73
CA TYR A 52 -3.95 -4.62 -7.53
C TYR A 52 -3.51 -3.65 -8.63
N GLY A 53 -2.22 -3.61 -8.98
CA GLY A 53 -1.70 -2.75 -10.04
C GLY A 53 -2.33 -3.08 -11.40
N LEU A 54 -2.45 -4.36 -11.75
CA LEU A 54 -3.04 -4.80 -13.01
C LEU A 54 -4.52 -4.45 -13.13
N THR A 55 -5.30 -4.71 -12.06
CA THR A 55 -6.74 -4.42 -12.02
C THR A 55 -7.03 -2.92 -12.02
N ALA A 56 -6.39 -2.15 -11.14
CA ALA A 56 -6.55 -0.70 -11.07
C ALA A 56 -6.06 -0.01 -12.35
N GLY A 57 -4.95 -0.47 -12.93
CA GLY A 57 -4.45 0.01 -14.21
C GLY A 57 -5.41 -0.29 -15.36
N ALA A 58 -6.02 -1.47 -15.39
CA ALA A 58 -7.02 -1.84 -16.40
C ALA A 58 -8.25 -0.91 -16.31
N LEU A 59 -8.82 -0.77 -15.12
CA LEU A 59 -9.96 0.12 -14.88
C LEU A 59 -9.65 1.58 -15.23
N SER A 60 -8.44 2.06 -14.89
CA SER A 60 -7.97 3.39 -15.26
C SER A 60 -7.88 3.57 -16.78
N THR A 61 -7.30 2.61 -17.50
CA THR A 61 -7.20 2.69 -18.97
C THR A 61 -8.55 2.59 -19.67
N TRP A 62 -9.48 1.78 -19.16
CA TRP A 62 -10.86 1.71 -19.64
C TRP A 62 -11.63 3.00 -19.40
N GLY A 63 -11.50 3.59 -18.21
CA GLY A 63 -12.08 4.90 -17.89
C GLY A 63 -11.59 6.03 -18.80
N GLN A 64 -10.38 5.91 -19.35
CA GLN A 64 -9.81 6.88 -20.29
C GLN A 64 -10.23 6.66 -21.77
N GLN A 65 -10.81 5.51 -22.12
CA GLN A 65 -11.23 5.21 -23.50
C GLN A 65 -12.24 6.19 -24.10
N PRO A 66 -13.33 6.60 -23.41
CA PRO A 66 -14.30 7.52 -24.02
C PRO A 66 -13.68 8.88 -24.35
N ALA A 67 -12.80 9.40 -23.48
CA ALA A 67 -12.05 10.62 -23.77
C ALA A 67 -11.16 10.44 -25.00
N ARG A 68 -10.49 9.28 -25.14
CA ARG A 68 -9.66 8.98 -26.32
C ARG A 68 -10.45 8.94 -27.62
N ARG A 69 -11.63 8.29 -27.63
CA ARG A 69 -12.47 8.22 -28.82
C ARG A 69 -12.87 9.62 -29.29
N ALA A 70 -13.29 10.48 -28.36
CA ALA A 70 -13.60 11.87 -28.67
C ALA A 70 -12.39 12.66 -29.25
N TYR A 71 -11.18 12.50 -28.68
CA TYR A 71 -9.99 13.13 -29.26
C TYR A 71 -9.59 12.54 -30.61
N ALA A 72 -9.76 11.23 -30.82
CA ALA A 72 -9.46 10.58 -32.09
C ALA A 72 -10.41 11.05 -33.20
N GLU A 73 -11.69 11.25 -32.88
CA GLU A 73 -12.69 11.84 -33.77
C GLU A 73 -12.35 13.31 -34.10
N ALA A 74 -11.94 14.10 -33.10
CA ALA A 74 -11.53 15.49 -33.32
C ALA A 74 -10.28 15.63 -34.21
N TYR A 75 -9.40 14.62 -34.24
CA TYR A 75 -8.21 14.58 -35.08
C TYR A 75 -8.37 13.73 -36.35
N ARG A 76 -9.60 13.34 -36.70
CA ARG A 76 -9.88 12.55 -37.90
C ARG A 76 -9.48 13.34 -39.15
N GLY A 77 -8.80 12.69 -40.09
CA GLY A 77 -8.29 13.33 -41.31
C GLY A 77 -6.90 13.97 -41.21
N LEU A 78 -6.39 14.25 -40.00
CA LEU A 78 -5.06 14.85 -39.83
C LEU A 78 -3.93 13.80 -39.83
N THR A 79 -2.80 14.15 -40.44
CA THR A 79 -1.56 13.36 -40.40
C THR A 79 -0.91 13.39 -39.01
N PRO A 80 0.00 12.46 -38.67
CA PRO A 80 0.68 12.45 -37.37
C PRO A 80 1.44 13.75 -37.04
N ALA A 81 2.03 14.40 -38.04
CA ALA A 81 2.71 15.68 -37.90
C ALA A 81 1.72 16.80 -37.56
N GLN A 82 0.65 16.93 -38.35
CA GLN A 82 -0.42 17.89 -38.14
C GLN A 82 -1.11 17.74 -36.78
N ARG A 83 -1.31 16.51 -36.27
CA ARG A 83 -1.81 16.27 -34.90
C ARG A 83 -0.85 16.79 -33.83
N ALA A 84 0.45 16.65 -34.06
CA ALA A 84 1.46 17.15 -33.13
C ALA A 84 1.51 18.68 -33.13
N ASP A 85 1.27 19.32 -34.28
CA ASP A 85 1.15 20.78 -34.44
C ASP A 85 -0.12 21.32 -33.79
N ALA A 86 -1.29 20.72 -34.05
CA ALA A 86 -2.55 21.09 -33.40
C ALA A 86 -2.45 21.01 -31.87
N ALA A 87 -1.85 19.95 -31.35
CA ALA A 87 -1.62 19.79 -29.93
C ALA A 87 -0.50 20.68 -29.35
N ARG A 88 0.39 21.21 -30.19
CA ARG A 88 1.39 22.23 -29.81
C ARG A 88 0.74 23.61 -29.73
N ALA A 89 -0.08 23.97 -30.72
CA ALA A 89 -0.88 25.20 -30.71
C ALA A 89 -1.71 25.32 -29.42
N LEU A 90 -2.44 24.26 -29.04
CA LEU A 90 -3.21 24.21 -27.78
C LEU A 90 -2.37 24.32 -26.49
N ARG A 91 -1.06 24.11 -26.55
CA ARG A 91 -0.14 24.22 -25.40
C ARG A 91 0.57 25.58 -25.30
N GLY A 92 0.29 26.48 -26.24
CA GLY A 92 0.96 27.79 -26.36
C GLY A 92 2.07 27.82 -27.42
N GLY A 93 2.03 26.92 -28.41
CA GLY A 93 2.88 27.01 -29.61
C GLY A 93 2.37 28.05 -30.62
N ALA A 94 3.11 28.25 -31.70
CA ALA A 94 2.73 29.16 -32.78
C ALA A 94 1.35 28.82 -33.38
N LEU A 95 0.67 29.84 -33.90
CA LEU A 95 -0.59 29.71 -34.62
C LEU A 95 -0.39 28.84 -35.87
N PRO A 96 -1.19 27.78 -36.07
CA PRO A 96 -1.09 26.95 -37.27
C PRO A 96 -1.43 27.76 -38.52
N ALA A 97 -0.57 27.68 -39.55
CA ALA A 97 -0.86 28.25 -40.88
C ALA A 97 -1.79 27.34 -41.71
N ASP A 98 -1.82 26.04 -41.41
CA ASP A 98 -2.67 25.05 -42.08
C ASP A 98 -4.08 25.04 -41.46
N HIS A 99 -5.08 25.29 -42.30
CA HIS A 99 -6.50 25.36 -41.94
C HIS A 99 -6.98 24.09 -41.23
N GLN A 100 -6.62 22.90 -41.75
CA GLN A 100 -7.06 21.63 -41.17
C GLN A 100 -6.51 21.43 -39.74
N VAL A 101 -5.30 21.93 -39.49
CA VAL A 101 -4.65 21.91 -38.16
C VAL A 101 -5.36 22.83 -37.18
N LEU A 102 -5.82 24.00 -37.63
CA LEU A 102 -6.56 24.96 -36.81
C LEU A 102 -7.93 24.41 -36.39
N VAL A 103 -8.71 23.84 -37.32
CA VAL A 103 -10.01 23.20 -37.02
C VAL A 103 -9.84 22.03 -36.05
N GLY A 104 -8.85 21.17 -36.29
CA GLY A 104 -8.53 20.05 -35.40
C GLY A 104 -8.12 20.51 -33.98
N ALA A 105 -7.36 21.60 -33.88
CA ALA A 105 -7.00 22.19 -32.59
C ALA A 105 -8.23 22.75 -31.85
N LEU A 106 -9.12 23.47 -32.53
CA LEU A 106 -10.33 24.04 -31.93
C LEU A 106 -11.29 22.94 -31.43
N ARG A 107 -11.54 21.89 -32.23
CA ARG A 107 -12.36 20.73 -31.81
C ARG A 107 -11.77 20.02 -30.60
N ALA A 108 -10.47 19.74 -30.61
CA ALA A 108 -9.79 19.11 -29.48
C ALA A 108 -9.75 20.00 -28.23
N GLY A 109 -9.62 21.32 -28.41
CA GLY A 109 -9.66 22.30 -27.32
C GLY A 109 -11.04 22.40 -26.67
N ALA A 110 -12.12 22.39 -27.45
CA ALA A 110 -13.49 22.36 -26.92
C ALA A 110 -13.79 21.09 -26.10
N ILE A 111 -13.29 19.94 -26.55
CA ILE A 111 -13.32 18.67 -25.79
C ILE A 111 -12.55 18.82 -24.47
N ALA A 112 -11.36 19.41 -24.49
CA ALA A 112 -10.56 19.63 -23.29
C ALA A 112 -11.25 20.58 -22.30
N GLU A 113 -11.85 21.67 -22.78
CA GLU A 113 -12.58 22.65 -21.98
C GLU A 113 -13.75 21.97 -21.24
N GLN A 114 -14.58 21.21 -21.94
CA GLN A 114 -15.69 20.47 -21.33
C GLN A 114 -15.21 19.45 -20.28
N TYR A 115 -14.03 18.83 -20.48
CA TYR A 115 -13.44 17.91 -19.49
C TYR A 115 -13.06 18.66 -18.20
N TYR A 116 -12.38 19.80 -18.32
CA TYR A 116 -12.00 20.62 -17.18
C TYR A 116 -13.21 21.26 -16.47
N GLN A 117 -14.23 21.71 -17.21
CA GLN A 117 -15.47 22.21 -16.62
C GLN A 117 -16.19 21.13 -15.79
N ARG A 118 -16.20 19.87 -16.26
CA ARG A 118 -16.82 18.77 -15.52
C ARG A 118 -16.02 18.39 -14.27
N ALA A 119 -14.70 18.39 -14.36
CA ALA A 119 -13.84 18.19 -13.20
C ALA A 119 -14.04 19.31 -12.15
N ALA A 120 -14.31 20.54 -12.59
CA ALA A 120 -14.60 21.68 -11.71
C ALA A 120 -15.97 21.61 -11.00
N ARG A 121 -16.95 20.83 -11.50
CA ARG A 121 -18.23 20.64 -10.78
C ARG A 121 -18.06 19.96 -9.43
N GLY A 122 -16.98 19.20 -9.24
CA GLY A 122 -16.61 18.60 -7.96
C GLY A 122 -15.61 19.43 -7.16
N ARG A 123 -15.35 20.70 -7.51
CA ARG A 123 -14.27 21.50 -6.90
C ARG A 123 -14.45 21.67 -5.40
N THR A 124 -15.64 22.05 -4.95
CA THR A 124 -15.92 22.23 -3.52
C THR A 124 -15.68 20.93 -2.76
N MET A 125 -16.20 19.81 -3.26
CA MET A 125 -15.98 18.50 -2.64
C MET A 125 -14.51 18.05 -2.69
N GLN A 126 -13.76 18.38 -3.75
CA GLN A 126 -12.32 18.10 -3.84
C GLN A 126 -11.49 18.96 -2.89
N VAL A 127 -11.79 20.25 -2.76
CA VAL A 127 -11.10 21.15 -1.82
C VAL A 127 -11.40 20.72 -0.38
N VAL A 128 -12.67 20.43 -0.06
CA VAL A 128 -13.08 19.94 1.27
C VAL A 128 -12.41 18.61 1.59
N SER A 129 -12.39 17.65 0.67
CA SER A 129 -11.71 16.36 0.90
C SER A 129 -10.19 16.52 1.03
N THR A 130 -9.55 17.36 0.22
CA THR A 130 -8.09 17.61 0.32
C THR A 130 -7.74 18.30 1.63
N ALA A 131 -8.52 19.31 2.04
CA ALA A 131 -8.35 20.00 3.31
C ALA A 131 -8.60 19.04 4.49
N GLY A 132 -9.62 18.20 4.41
CA GLY A 132 -9.90 17.17 5.40
C GLY A 132 -8.74 16.17 5.54
N ILE A 133 -8.19 15.67 4.43
CA ILE A 133 -7.01 14.80 4.44
C ILE A 133 -5.80 15.52 5.06
N ALA A 134 -5.57 16.79 4.72
CA ALA A 134 -4.45 17.56 5.26
C ALA A 134 -4.59 17.80 6.77
N ILE A 135 -5.78 18.15 7.26
CA ILE A 135 -6.04 18.32 8.70
C ILE A 135 -5.83 16.99 9.42
N PHE A 136 -6.41 15.90 8.89
CA PHE A 136 -6.23 14.57 9.47
C PHE A 136 -4.75 14.16 9.49
N ALA A 137 -4.00 14.47 8.43
CA ALA A 137 -2.56 14.21 8.35
C ALA A 137 -1.77 14.92 9.44
N VAL A 138 -2.08 16.20 9.70
CA VAL A 138 -1.44 16.99 10.76
C VAL A 138 -1.76 16.38 12.13
N VAL A 139 -3.02 16.00 12.37
CA VAL A 139 -3.41 15.35 13.63
C VAL A 139 -2.67 14.03 13.83
N ASP A 140 -2.61 13.18 12.80
CA ASP A 140 -1.93 11.87 12.88
C ASP A 140 -0.41 12.02 13.06
N LEU A 141 0.19 13.07 12.48
CA LEU A 141 1.60 13.43 12.63
C LEU A 141 1.96 13.70 14.10
N PHE A 142 1.07 14.39 14.84
CA PHE A 142 1.32 14.79 16.21
C PHE A 142 0.82 13.79 17.26
N LEU A 143 -0.23 13.00 16.97
CA LEU A 143 -0.90 12.17 17.99
C LEU A 143 -0.65 10.66 17.86
N ARG A 144 -0.20 10.16 16.71
CA ARG A 144 -0.17 8.70 16.45
C ARG A 144 1.16 8.20 15.92
N ASP A 145 1.43 8.45 14.64
CA ASP A 145 2.63 7.97 13.96
C ASP A 145 3.03 8.97 12.87
N TRP A 146 4.24 9.52 13.00
CA TRP A 146 4.75 10.55 12.10
C TRP A 146 4.84 10.04 10.66
N ARG A 147 5.00 8.72 10.45
CA ARG A 147 5.05 8.12 9.10
C ARG A 147 3.71 8.22 8.38
N HIS A 148 2.62 7.95 9.10
CA HIS A 148 1.26 8.12 8.60
C HIS A 148 0.97 9.59 8.29
N GLY A 149 1.33 10.49 9.20
CA GLY A 149 1.18 11.93 9.02
C GLY A 149 1.91 12.46 7.78
N ILE A 150 3.20 12.11 7.60
CA ILE A 150 3.98 12.52 6.42
C ILE A 150 3.37 11.98 5.13
N LEU A 151 2.97 10.70 5.10
CA LEU A 151 2.42 10.11 3.88
C LEU A 151 1.11 10.79 3.47
N LEU A 152 0.23 11.04 4.42
CA LEU A 152 -1.02 11.75 4.18
C LEU A 152 -0.78 13.21 3.76
N LEU A 153 0.23 13.89 4.31
CA LEU A 153 0.65 15.23 3.88
C LEU A 153 1.18 15.21 2.44
N VAL A 154 2.03 14.25 2.07
CA VAL A 154 2.53 14.09 0.70
C VAL A 154 1.38 13.81 -0.26
N LEU A 155 0.42 12.97 0.13
CA LEU A 155 -0.77 12.69 -0.66
C LEU A 155 -1.65 13.94 -0.83
N ALA A 156 -1.90 14.68 0.24
CA ALA A 156 -2.66 15.93 0.21
C ALA A 156 -1.97 16.98 -0.67
N ALA A 157 -0.64 17.14 -0.53
CA ALA A 157 0.16 18.03 -1.36
C ALA A 157 0.13 17.62 -2.84
N PHE A 158 0.21 16.31 -3.13
CA PHE A 158 0.10 15.80 -4.50
C PHE A 158 -1.28 16.09 -5.10
N ILE A 159 -2.36 15.83 -4.35
CA ILE A 159 -3.73 16.13 -4.79
C ILE A 159 -3.89 17.63 -5.02
N GLY A 160 -3.47 18.47 -4.06
CA GLY A 160 -3.52 19.94 -4.15
C GLY A 160 -2.69 20.50 -5.31
N ALA A 161 -1.47 20.03 -5.49
CA ALA A 161 -0.65 20.43 -6.65
C ALA A 161 -1.30 20.00 -7.97
N SER A 162 -1.95 18.83 -8.00
CA SER A 162 -2.66 18.36 -9.19
C SER A 162 -3.90 19.19 -9.51
N THR A 163 -4.64 19.67 -8.50
CA THR A 163 -5.81 20.54 -8.70
C THR A 163 -5.38 21.92 -9.17
N VAL A 164 -4.40 22.55 -8.51
CA VAL A 164 -3.83 23.84 -8.94
C VAL A 164 -3.30 23.75 -10.36
N ARG A 165 -2.56 22.68 -10.69
CA ARG A 165 -2.05 22.46 -12.05
C ARG A 165 -3.18 22.31 -13.07
N ARG A 166 -4.29 21.66 -12.72
CA ARG A 166 -5.47 21.53 -13.60
C ARG A 166 -6.13 22.89 -13.83
N GLU A 167 -6.24 23.72 -12.81
CA GLU A 167 -6.80 25.06 -12.91
C GLU A 167 -5.92 25.97 -13.77
N TYR A 168 -4.61 25.97 -13.53
CA TYR A 168 -3.66 26.69 -14.37
C TYR A 168 -3.77 26.25 -15.85
N ARG A 169 -3.85 24.95 -16.10
CA ARG A 169 -4.04 24.41 -17.46
C ARG A 169 -5.38 24.80 -18.07
N ARG A 170 -6.44 24.85 -17.26
CA ARG A 170 -7.77 25.29 -17.71
C ARG A 170 -7.71 26.77 -18.13
N ALA A 171 -7.18 27.64 -17.27
CA ALA A 171 -7.05 29.07 -17.55
C ALA A 171 -6.20 29.31 -18.81
N GLN A 172 -5.05 28.62 -18.91
CA GLN A 172 -4.20 28.68 -20.11
C GLN A 172 -4.96 28.25 -21.37
N LEU A 173 -5.74 27.17 -21.30
CA LEU A 173 -6.48 26.64 -22.44
C LEU A 173 -7.63 27.55 -22.85
N THR A 174 -8.35 28.16 -21.91
CA THR A 174 -9.43 29.11 -22.23
C THR A 174 -8.89 30.36 -22.92
N THR A 175 -7.77 30.93 -22.46
CA THR A 175 -7.14 32.08 -23.12
C THR A 175 -6.70 31.73 -24.53
N ARG A 176 -6.01 30.59 -24.71
CA ARG A 176 -5.55 30.15 -26.04
C ARG A 176 -6.70 29.80 -26.99
N LEU A 177 -7.81 29.28 -26.48
CA LEU A 177 -8.98 29.03 -27.31
C LEU A 177 -9.59 30.32 -27.86
N VAL A 178 -9.59 31.41 -27.08
CA VAL A 178 -10.07 32.71 -27.55
C VAL A 178 -9.16 33.23 -28.66
N GLU A 179 -7.83 33.15 -28.50
CA GLU A 179 -6.87 33.55 -29.54
C GLU A 179 -6.98 32.70 -30.83
N LEU A 180 -7.19 31.39 -30.70
CA LEU A 180 -7.37 30.52 -31.86
C LEU A 180 -8.72 30.77 -32.57
N ARG A 181 -9.77 31.12 -31.83
CA ARG A 181 -11.07 31.49 -32.40
C ARG A 181 -10.99 32.83 -33.14
N SER A 182 -10.31 33.83 -32.58
CA SER A 182 -10.15 35.11 -33.27
C SER A 182 -9.30 34.97 -34.54
N ALA A 183 -8.26 34.13 -34.54
CA ALA A 183 -7.48 33.83 -35.74
C ALA A 183 -8.30 33.10 -36.81
N ALA A 184 -9.20 32.19 -36.40
CA ALA A 184 -10.15 31.53 -37.28
C ALA A 184 -11.14 32.51 -37.92
N GLU A 185 -11.69 33.45 -37.14
CA GLU A 185 -12.62 34.48 -37.64
C GLU A 185 -11.97 35.38 -38.70
N VAL A 186 -10.71 35.78 -38.50
CA VAL A 186 -9.95 36.58 -39.47
C VAL A 186 -9.69 35.83 -40.77
N SER A 187 -9.57 34.49 -40.72
CA SER A 187 -9.36 33.68 -41.93
C SER A 187 -10.61 33.52 -42.80
N GLY A 188 -11.81 33.85 -42.28
CA GLY A 188 -13.06 33.95 -43.05
C GLY A 188 -13.64 32.66 -43.64
N ASP A 189 -12.96 31.52 -43.46
CA ASP A 189 -13.19 30.27 -44.21
C ASP A 189 -13.68 29.12 -43.31
N ILE A 190 -14.16 29.40 -42.08
CA ILE A 190 -14.59 28.36 -41.12
C ILE A 190 -16.07 28.50 -40.79
N ASP A 191 -16.87 27.53 -41.26
CA ASP A 191 -18.28 27.45 -40.91
C ASP A 191 -18.48 27.17 -39.42
N ALA A 192 -19.50 27.80 -38.83
CA ALA A 192 -19.87 27.60 -37.42
C ALA A 192 -20.17 26.12 -37.10
N GLU A 193 -20.61 25.36 -38.10
CA GLU A 193 -20.89 23.92 -38.00
C GLU A 193 -19.60 23.09 -37.87
N ASP A 194 -18.50 23.51 -38.52
CA ASP A 194 -17.20 22.84 -38.39
C ASP A 194 -16.55 23.03 -37.02
N LEU A 195 -16.96 24.08 -36.30
CA LEU A 195 -16.51 24.36 -34.93
C LEU A 195 -17.31 23.59 -33.87
N THR A 196 -18.38 22.90 -34.25
CA THR A 196 -19.19 22.14 -33.28
C THR A 196 -18.40 20.94 -32.74
N PRO A 197 -18.25 20.81 -31.41
CA PRO A 197 -17.56 19.67 -30.83
C PRO A 197 -18.39 18.40 -31.08
N PRO A 198 -17.75 17.25 -31.39
CA PRO A 198 -18.48 16.01 -31.64
C PRO A 198 -19.34 15.62 -30.43
N PRO A 199 -20.57 15.13 -30.64
CA PRO A 199 -21.45 14.71 -29.56
C PRO A 199 -20.80 13.56 -28.80
N ARG A 200 -20.49 13.80 -27.52
CA ARG A 200 -19.88 12.76 -26.68
C ARG A 200 -20.92 11.69 -26.32
N PRO A 201 -20.48 10.42 -26.20
CA PRO A 201 -21.32 9.40 -25.59
C PRO A 201 -21.67 9.82 -24.15
N ARG A 202 -22.96 10.08 -23.91
CA ARG A 202 -23.54 10.52 -22.63
C ARG A 202 -23.52 9.43 -21.56
N GLN A 203 -23.12 8.21 -21.91
CA GLN A 203 -23.01 7.09 -20.99
C GLN A 203 -21.94 7.38 -19.94
N ARG A 204 -22.42 7.88 -18.81
CA ARG A 204 -21.73 7.83 -17.52
C ARG A 204 -21.53 6.34 -17.26
N ASN A 205 -20.32 5.83 -17.45
CA ASN A 205 -19.97 4.48 -17.03
C ASN A 205 -19.88 4.46 -15.49
N VAL A 206 -21.03 4.69 -14.82
CA VAL A 206 -21.19 4.62 -13.37
C VAL A 206 -20.68 3.28 -12.88
N TRP A 207 -20.89 2.21 -13.65
CA TRP A 207 -20.34 0.89 -13.42
C TRP A 207 -18.81 0.84 -13.35
N LEU A 208 -18.09 1.55 -14.23
CA LEU A 208 -16.61 1.61 -14.14
C LEU A 208 -16.16 2.37 -12.90
N LEU A 209 -16.88 3.42 -12.51
CA LEU A 209 -16.57 4.18 -11.30
C LEU A 209 -16.87 3.35 -10.04
N ALA A 210 -17.99 2.63 -10.02
CA ALA A 210 -18.33 1.67 -8.98
C ALA A 210 -17.29 0.55 -8.88
N LEU A 211 -16.89 -0.05 -10.01
CA LEU A 211 -15.83 -1.06 -10.05
C LEU A 211 -14.49 -0.53 -9.55
N MET A 212 -14.12 0.72 -9.87
CA MET A 212 -12.91 1.33 -9.34
C MET A 212 -13.01 1.52 -7.82
N VAL A 213 -14.13 2.02 -7.31
CA VAL A 213 -14.36 2.17 -5.87
C VAL A 213 -14.30 0.82 -5.16
N VAL A 214 -14.91 -0.22 -5.73
CA VAL A 214 -14.86 -1.59 -5.20
C VAL A 214 -13.43 -2.13 -5.23
N ALA A 215 -12.70 -2.00 -6.35
CA ALA A 215 -11.33 -2.50 -6.45
C ALA A 215 -10.38 -1.79 -5.46
N VAL A 216 -10.52 -0.47 -5.31
CA VAL A 216 -9.75 0.31 -4.34
C VAL A 216 -10.17 -0.05 -2.91
N GLY A 217 -11.46 -0.22 -2.64
CA GLY A 217 -11.99 -0.60 -1.33
C GLY A 217 -11.55 -2.00 -0.89
N VAL A 218 -11.72 -3.01 -1.76
CA VAL A 218 -11.28 -4.39 -1.51
C VAL A 218 -9.76 -4.44 -1.37
N GLY A 219 -9.02 -3.72 -2.22
CA GLY A 219 -7.57 -3.57 -2.05
C GLY A 219 -7.22 -2.99 -0.69
N GLY A 220 -7.81 -1.85 -0.32
CA GLY A 220 -7.58 -1.20 0.97
C GLY A 220 -7.88 -2.09 2.17
N VAL A 221 -9.01 -2.79 2.17
CA VAL A 221 -9.40 -3.73 3.25
C VAL A 221 -8.44 -4.93 3.29
N GLY A 222 -8.11 -5.51 2.13
CA GLY A 222 -7.18 -6.63 2.05
C GLY A 222 -5.78 -6.27 2.57
N PHE A 223 -5.27 -5.11 2.18
CA PHE A 223 -3.98 -4.60 2.67
C PHE A 223 -4.04 -4.21 4.14
N ALA A 224 -5.15 -3.65 4.63
CA ALA A 224 -5.33 -3.40 6.06
C ALA A 224 -5.28 -4.71 6.86
N ALA A 225 -5.98 -5.76 6.40
CA ALA A 225 -5.97 -7.09 7.01
C ALA A 225 -4.58 -7.75 6.96
N LEU A 226 -3.83 -7.56 5.87
CA LEU A 226 -2.43 -7.99 5.75
C LEU A 226 -1.53 -7.23 6.72
N SER A 227 -1.73 -5.92 6.85
CA SER A 227 -0.94 -5.08 7.75
C SER A 227 -1.22 -5.39 9.22
N SER A 228 -2.43 -5.82 9.57
CA SER A 228 -2.79 -6.19 10.94
C SER A 228 -2.29 -7.58 11.35
N GLN A 229 -1.64 -8.34 10.46
CA GLN A 229 -1.10 -9.64 10.85
C GLN A 229 0.08 -9.47 11.82
N PRO A 230 0.12 -10.25 12.93
CA PRO A 230 1.28 -10.28 13.79
C PRO A 230 2.50 -10.76 13.01
N ARG A 231 3.68 -10.23 13.38
CA ARG A 231 4.97 -10.63 12.80
C ARG A 231 5.09 -12.16 12.82
N ARG A 232 5.62 -12.77 11.77
CA ARG A 232 5.76 -14.24 11.65
C ARG A 232 6.42 -14.83 12.89
N ASP A 233 7.47 -14.19 13.35
CA ASP A 233 8.25 -14.60 14.52
C ASP A 233 7.46 -14.47 15.83
N CYS A 234 6.52 -13.52 15.92
CA CYS A 234 5.60 -13.41 17.05
C CYS A 234 4.55 -14.51 17.09
N ARG A 235 4.15 -15.06 15.93
CA ARG A 235 3.28 -16.25 15.91
C ARG A 235 4.02 -17.48 16.45
N THR A 236 5.29 -17.63 16.08
CA THR A 236 6.15 -18.70 16.61
C THR A 236 6.42 -18.53 18.10
N ALA A 237 6.72 -17.30 18.56
CA ALA A 237 6.86 -16.99 19.98
C ALA A 237 5.57 -17.27 20.76
N ALA A 238 4.41 -16.88 20.25
CA ALA A 238 3.11 -17.18 20.86
C ALA A 238 2.86 -18.70 20.98
N ALA A 239 3.25 -19.49 19.97
CA ALA A 239 3.16 -20.95 20.02
C ALA A 239 4.09 -21.55 21.11
N ALA A 240 5.27 -20.96 21.32
CA ALA A 240 6.17 -21.37 22.39
C ALA A 240 5.62 -21.01 23.78
N LEU A 241 5.09 -19.80 23.97
CA LEU A 241 4.44 -19.39 25.23
C LEU A 241 3.23 -20.28 25.53
N GLN A 242 2.42 -20.59 24.52
CA GLN A 242 1.33 -21.54 24.67
C GLN A 242 1.83 -22.92 25.12
N LEU A 243 2.98 -23.37 24.63
CA LEU A 243 3.59 -24.63 25.05
C LEU A 243 4.10 -24.58 26.50
N VAL A 244 4.68 -23.46 26.95
CA VAL A 244 5.08 -23.27 28.35
C VAL A 244 3.86 -23.31 29.27
N HIS A 245 2.81 -22.53 28.95
CA HIS A 245 1.58 -22.53 29.74
C HIS A 245 0.84 -23.87 29.73
N ALA A 246 0.83 -24.59 28.61
CA ALA A 246 0.24 -25.91 28.50
C ALA A 246 0.98 -26.99 29.31
N ARG A 247 2.22 -26.71 29.72
CA ARG A 247 3.08 -27.59 30.52
C ARG A 247 3.44 -26.99 31.88
N SER A 248 2.51 -26.27 32.49
CA SER A 248 2.69 -25.72 33.84
C SER A 248 2.97 -26.79 34.90
N ASP A 249 2.59 -28.05 34.66
CA ASP A 249 2.94 -29.22 35.48
C ASP A 249 4.45 -29.48 35.56
N LEU A 250 5.18 -29.16 34.48
CA LEU A 250 6.64 -29.26 34.42
C LEU A 250 7.32 -28.08 35.10
N LEU A 251 6.65 -26.94 35.31
CA LEU A 251 7.23 -25.76 35.96
C LEU A 251 7.19 -25.83 37.49
N ASP A 252 6.43 -26.79 38.07
CA ASP A 252 6.27 -26.90 39.51
C ASP A 252 7.52 -27.50 40.19
N LEU A 253 8.14 -26.75 41.10
CA LEU A 253 9.30 -27.19 41.88
C LEU A 253 9.04 -28.47 42.70
N LYS A 254 7.76 -28.77 43.02
CA LYS A 254 7.40 -29.97 43.78
C LYS A 254 7.44 -31.23 42.94
N THR A 255 7.42 -31.13 41.61
CA THR A 255 7.34 -32.29 40.71
C THR A 255 8.72 -32.76 40.20
N ILE A 256 9.80 -32.07 40.59
CA ILE A 256 11.17 -32.44 40.16
C ILE A 256 11.69 -33.70 40.88
N VAL A 257 11.14 -34.04 42.04
CA VAL A 257 11.51 -35.22 42.84
C VAL A 257 10.85 -36.50 42.29
N VAL A 258 11.15 -37.64 42.92
CA VAL A 258 10.55 -38.94 42.58
C VAL A 258 9.02 -38.87 42.73
N GLY A 259 8.28 -39.36 41.72
CA GLY A 259 6.81 -39.34 41.68
C GLY A 259 6.20 -38.25 40.81
N GLY A 260 7.00 -37.33 40.25
CA GLY A 260 6.56 -36.36 39.23
C GLY A 260 6.63 -36.89 37.79
N PRO A 261 6.40 -36.01 36.79
CA PRO A 261 6.46 -36.36 35.36
C PRO A 261 7.80 -36.99 34.96
N ASP A 262 7.79 -37.93 34.02
CA ASP A 262 9.02 -38.63 33.60
C ASP A 262 10.06 -37.66 32.99
N LEU A 263 11.36 -37.98 33.14
CA LEU A 263 12.46 -37.19 32.60
C LEU A 263 12.37 -37.05 31.07
N ALA A 264 11.78 -38.04 30.37
CA ALA A 264 11.51 -37.95 28.94
C ALA A 264 10.51 -36.84 28.59
N ALA A 265 9.56 -36.51 29.48
CA ALA A 265 8.61 -35.41 29.28
C ALA A 265 9.33 -34.06 29.30
N TYR A 266 10.24 -33.84 30.25
CA TYR A 266 11.08 -32.65 30.32
C TYR A 266 11.97 -32.50 29.08
N ARG A 267 12.63 -33.57 28.64
CA ARG A 267 13.43 -33.59 27.40
C ARG A 267 12.59 -33.21 26.18
N LYS A 268 11.44 -33.85 26.01
CA LYS A 268 10.53 -33.59 24.88
C LYS A 268 10.07 -32.13 24.87
N TRP A 269 9.76 -31.57 26.03
CA TRP A 269 9.34 -30.18 26.16
C TRP A 269 10.48 -29.21 25.80
N ALA A 270 11.68 -29.41 26.34
CA ALA A 270 12.85 -28.60 26.00
C ALA A 270 13.22 -28.69 24.51
N ASP A 271 13.12 -29.88 23.90
CA ASP A 271 13.35 -30.07 22.46
C ASP A 271 12.32 -29.34 21.60
N GLN A 272 11.06 -29.31 22.02
CA GLN A 272 10.01 -28.54 21.34
C GLN A 272 10.28 -27.04 21.41
N LEU A 273 10.64 -26.51 22.58
CA LEU A 273 11.03 -25.11 22.75
C LEU A 273 12.27 -24.76 21.91
N SER A 274 13.27 -25.63 21.90
CA SER A 274 14.48 -25.49 21.09
C SER A 274 14.19 -25.39 19.60
N ARG A 275 13.28 -26.23 19.09
CA ARG A 275 12.87 -26.18 17.68
C ARG A 275 12.16 -24.87 17.33
N LEU A 276 11.30 -24.37 18.22
CA LEU A 276 10.62 -23.08 18.03
C LEU A 276 11.63 -21.92 18.09
N ALA A 277 12.57 -21.94 19.03
CA ALA A 277 13.66 -20.97 19.12
C ALA A 277 14.55 -20.94 17.87
N GLY A 278 14.77 -22.09 17.22
CA GLY A 278 15.48 -22.19 15.95
C GLY A 278 14.73 -21.63 14.74
N GLN A 279 13.42 -21.43 14.83
CA GLN A 279 12.58 -20.89 13.76
C GLN A 279 12.45 -19.36 13.79
N VAL A 280 12.91 -18.72 14.87
CA VAL A 280 12.82 -17.26 15.07
C VAL A 280 14.14 -16.60 14.70
N SER A 281 14.05 -15.55 13.87
CA SER A 281 15.20 -14.83 13.33
C SER A 281 15.28 -13.37 13.78
N ALA A 282 14.16 -12.80 14.23
CA ALA A 282 14.04 -11.42 14.67
C ALA A 282 14.94 -11.14 15.89
N ALA A 283 15.78 -10.11 15.79
CA ALA A 283 16.82 -9.81 16.77
C ALA A 283 16.26 -9.42 18.16
N ASP A 284 15.04 -8.88 18.20
CA ASP A 284 14.29 -8.49 19.39
C ASP A 284 13.49 -9.65 20.03
N ILE A 285 13.39 -10.82 19.37
CA ILE A 285 12.58 -11.96 19.84
C ILE A 285 13.46 -13.20 20.07
N ALA A 286 14.38 -13.47 19.12
CA ALA A 286 15.20 -14.68 19.11
C ALA A 286 16.04 -14.89 20.38
N PRO A 287 16.68 -13.85 20.98
CA PRO A 287 17.45 -14.02 22.21
C PRO A 287 16.59 -14.53 23.37
N HIS A 288 15.42 -13.93 23.59
CA HIS A 288 14.51 -14.29 24.67
C HIS A 288 13.99 -15.73 24.51
N LEU A 289 13.61 -16.11 23.28
CA LEU A 289 13.09 -17.45 23.02
C LEU A 289 14.16 -18.54 23.19
N ARG A 290 15.42 -18.25 22.80
CA ARG A 290 16.56 -19.15 23.06
C ARG A 290 16.83 -19.28 24.55
N ALA A 291 16.79 -18.17 25.29
CA ALA A 291 17.03 -18.16 26.71
C ALA A 291 15.95 -18.97 27.49
N ILE A 292 14.70 -18.99 27.02
CA ILE A 292 13.67 -19.91 27.54
C ILE A 292 14.01 -21.37 27.25
N ALA A 293 14.40 -21.68 26.01
CA ALA A 293 14.75 -23.05 25.62
C ALA A 293 15.98 -23.58 26.36
N ASP A 294 16.99 -22.73 26.58
CA ASP A 294 18.21 -23.08 27.31
C ASP A 294 17.91 -23.34 28.80
N ARG A 295 17.14 -22.47 29.46
CA ARG A 295 16.69 -22.71 30.85
C ARG A 295 15.85 -23.99 30.99
N ALA A 296 14.99 -24.28 30.01
CA ALA A 296 14.24 -25.53 29.99
C ALA A 296 15.16 -26.76 29.89
N ARG A 297 16.30 -26.67 29.18
CA ARG A 297 17.31 -27.73 29.14
C ARG A 297 18.08 -27.85 30.44
N ASP A 298 18.49 -26.72 31.02
CA ASP A 298 19.23 -26.70 32.29
C ASP A 298 18.39 -27.32 33.41
N GLY A 299 17.08 -27.05 33.43
CA GLY A 299 16.11 -27.69 34.31
C GLY A 299 16.11 -29.22 34.25
N ILE A 300 16.35 -29.84 33.07
CA ILE A 300 16.45 -31.31 32.94
C ILE A 300 17.60 -31.84 33.80
N SER A 301 18.73 -31.13 33.83
CA SER A 301 19.90 -31.54 34.62
C SER A 301 19.60 -31.48 36.12
N LEU A 302 18.81 -30.50 36.57
CA LEU A 302 18.39 -30.35 37.97
C LEU A 302 17.40 -31.45 38.37
N VAL A 303 16.43 -31.78 37.50
CA VAL A 303 15.49 -32.89 37.72
C VAL A 303 16.25 -34.23 37.79
N ALA A 304 17.22 -34.45 36.89
CA ALA A 304 18.03 -35.67 36.91
C ALA A 304 18.85 -35.80 38.20
N GLN A 305 19.46 -34.69 38.67
CA GLN A 305 20.18 -34.65 39.95
C GLN A 305 19.25 -34.91 41.14
N ALA A 306 18.07 -34.30 41.17
CA ALA A 306 17.10 -34.46 42.27
C ALA A 306 16.57 -35.89 42.41
N ARG A 307 16.60 -36.67 41.32
CA ARG A 307 16.14 -38.07 41.28
C ARG A 307 17.26 -39.10 41.40
N SER A 308 18.52 -38.66 41.42
CA SER A 308 19.65 -39.56 41.62
C SER A 308 19.73 -40.06 43.07
N ALA A 309 20.25 -41.28 43.28
CA ALA A 309 20.34 -41.92 44.59
C ALA A 309 21.80 -42.34 44.88
N PRO A 310 22.51 -41.65 45.79
CA PRO A 310 22.11 -40.44 46.51
C PRO A 310 22.20 -39.17 45.63
N PRO A 311 21.41 -38.12 45.91
CA PRO A 311 21.51 -36.85 45.20
C PRO A 311 22.82 -36.14 45.52
N PRO A 312 23.47 -35.46 44.54
CA PRO A 312 24.75 -34.79 44.73
C PRO A 312 24.68 -33.51 45.56
N ARG A 313 23.47 -32.95 45.71
CA ARG A 313 23.15 -31.76 46.50
C ARG A 313 21.86 -31.99 47.29
N PRO A 314 21.64 -31.28 48.40
CA PRO A 314 20.35 -31.30 49.09
C PRO A 314 19.20 -31.01 48.12
N VAL A 315 18.12 -31.82 48.19
CA VAL A 315 16.97 -31.68 47.29
C VAL A 315 16.35 -30.28 47.36
N MET A 316 16.37 -29.64 48.53
CA MET A 316 15.90 -28.26 48.71
C MET A 316 16.69 -27.25 47.87
N ASP A 317 18.02 -27.40 47.78
CA ASP A 317 18.86 -26.51 46.97
C ASP A 317 18.60 -26.70 45.48
N LEU A 318 18.35 -27.93 45.05
CA LEU A 318 17.96 -28.26 43.67
C LEU A 318 16.58 -27.70 43.32
N GLN A 319 15.62 -27.76 44.25
CA GLN A 319 14.29 -27.15 44.09
C GLN A 319 14.38 -25.62 44.00
N LEU A 320 15.23 -25.00 44.80
CA LEU A 320 15.44 -23.55 44.76
C LEU A 320 16.07 -23.12 43.43
N ALA A 321 17.12 -23.80 42.98
CA ALA A 321 17.76 -23.54 41.69
C ALA A 321 16.77 -23.73 40.52
N TYR A 322 15.97 -24.79 40.56
CA TYR A 322 14.94 -25.04 39.55
C TYR A 322 13.89 -23.92 39.54
N GLY A 323 13.42 -23.49 40.72
CA GLY A 323 12.48 -22.38 40.85
C GLY A 323 13.03 -21.07 40.29
N GLN A 324 14.34 -20.80 40.46
CA GLN A 324 15.00 -19.62 39.87
C GLN A 324 15.03 -19.67 38.34
N ASP A 325 15.33 -20.83 37.75
CA ASP A 325 15.27 -21.00 36.30
C ASP A 325 13.86 -20.78 35.75
N MET A 326 12.83 -21.31 36.44
CA MET A 326 11.43 -21.13 36.04
C MET A 326 10.95 -19.68 36.18
N LEU A 327 11.35 -18.97 37.24
CA LEU A 327 11.07 -17.52 37.38
C LEU A 327 11.72 -16.73 36.24
N SER A 328 12.95 -17.08 35.89
CA SER A 328 13.65 -16.41 34.81
C SER A 328 13.03 -16.70 33.43
N ILE A 329 12.41 -17.86 33.23
CA ILE A 329 11.55 -18.10 32.06
C ILE A 329 10.42 -17.07 32.02
N MET A 330 9.69 -16.84 33.13
CA MET A 330 8.59 -15.87 33.18
C MET A 330 9.04 -14.43 32.86
N ASP A 331 10.26 -14.04 33.27
CA ASP A 331 10.82 -12.74 32.92
C ASP A 331 11.04 -12.60 31.40
N GLU A 332 11.54 -13.65 30.74
CA GLU A 332 11.67 -13.68 29.27
C GLU A 332 10.31 -13.69 28.57
N GLU A 333 9.29 -14.34 29.14
CA GLU A 333 7.92 -14.31 28.59
C GLU A 333 7.36 -12.88 28.56
N ASN A 334 7.61 -12.11 29.62
CA ASN A 334 7.22 -10.71 29.69
C ASN A 334 7.96 -9.87 28.64
N ALA A 335 9.26 -10.11 28.44
CA ALA A 335 10.06 -9.44 27.42
C ALA A 335 9.58 -9.77 25.99
N LEU A 336 9.27 -11.04 25.71
CA LEU A 336 8.68 -11.48 24.44
C LEU A 336 7.33 -10.82 24.17
N THR A 337 6.48 -10.77 25.20
CA THR A 337 5.16 -10.14 25.11
C THR A 337 5.29 -8.65 24.78
N ALA A 338 6.24 -7.96 25.41
CA ALA A 338 6.55 -6.57 25.09
C ALA A 338 7.01 -6.43 23.63
N ALA A 339 7.98 -7.24 23.17
CA ALA A 339 8.51 -7.18 21.80
C ALA A 339 7.45 -7.48 20.71
N CYS A 340 6.46 -8.31 21.02
CA CYS A 340 5.40 -8.70 20.09
C CYS A 340 4.14 -7.83 20.14
N HIS A 341 3.96 -7.02 21.18
CA HIS A 341 2.81 -6.14 21.37
C HIS A 341 3.15 -4.65 21.39
N THR A 342 4.37 -4.25 21.00
CA THR A 342 4.69 -2.84 20.74
C THR A 342 3.68 -2.25 19.75
N ARG A 343 2.90 -1.28 20.25
CA ARG A 343 1.75 -0.62 19.61
C ARG A 343 2.05 -0.01 18.24
#